data_AF-A0A9X4P9J0-F1
#
_entry.id   AF-A0A9X4P9J0-F1
#
_cell.length_a   1.000
_cell.length_b   1.000
_cell.length_c   1.000
_cell.angle_alpha   90.00
_cell.angle_beta   90.00
_cell.angle_gamma   90.00
#
_symmetry.space_group_name_H-M   'P 1'
#
loop_
_entity.id
_entity.type
_entity.pdbx_description
1 polymer ?
#
loop_
_entity_poly.entity_id
_entity_poly.type
_entity_poly.pdbx_seq_one_letter_code
_entity_poly.pdbx_strand_id
1 'polypeptide(L)' 'MDGLKLIEDYLSWYKSNYFVSEHESYTMITTPFVNHINDRIRLYVEKIGDEIIITDDGETINDGLRFF' A
#
# COMPACT_ATOMS: atom_id res chain seq x y z
N MET A 1 -20.47 -22.62 1.71
CA MET A 1 -19.51 -21.55 1.43
C MET A 1 -18.14 -22.13 1.71
N ASP A 2 -17.29 -22.21 0.69
CA ASP A 2 -15.94 -22.77 0.85
C ASP A 2 -15.02 -21.67 1.38
N GLY A 3 -14.50 -21.85 2.59
CA GLY A 3 -13.62 -20.87 3.23
C GLY A 3 -12.31 -20.66 2.47
N LEU A 4 -11.79 -21.69 1.81
CA LEU A 4 -10.57 -21.57 1.01
C LEU A 4 -10.80 -20.68 -0.22
N LYS A 5 -11.94 -20.89 -0.90
CA LYS A 5 -12.34 -20.05 -2.03
C LYS A 5 -12.46 -18.58 -1.64
N LEU A 6 -13.01 -18.27 -0.46
CA LEU A 6 -13.09 -16.88 0.02
C LEU A 6 -11.72 -16.25 0.21
N ILE A 7 -10.75 -17.01 0.75
CA ILE A 7 -9.38 -16.54 0.93
C ILE A 7 -8.72 -16.30 -0.43
N GLU A 8 -8.91 -17.21 -1.39
CA GLU A 8 -8.37 -17.08 -2.75
C GLU A 8 -8.95 -15.86 -3.48
N ASP A 9 -10.26 -15.67 -3.41
CA ASP A 9 -10.96 -14.52 -4.01
C ASP A 9 -10.47 -13.21 -3.38
N TYR A 10 -10.32 -13.16 -2.05
CA TYR A 10 -9.79 -12.00 -1.34
C TYR A 10 -8.34 -11.70 -1.72
N LEU A 11 -7.46 -12.71 -1.78
CA LEU A 11 -6.06 -12.51 -2.16
C LEU A 11 -5.91 -12.09 -3.63
N SER A 12 -6.78 -12.58 -4.50
CA SER A 12 -6.84 -12.19 -5.91
C SER A 12 -7.24 -10.72 -6.05
N TRP A 13 -8.33 -10.33 -5.37
CA TRP A 13 -8.74 -8.92 -5.28
C TRP A 13 -7.65 -8.05 -4.68
N TYR A 14 -7.02 -8.49 -3.59
CA TYR A 14 -5.97 -7.75 -2.91
C TYR A 14 -4.81 -7.43 -3.85
N LYS A 15 -4.29 -8.43 -4.56
CA LYS A 15 -3.20 -8.26 -5.53
C LYS A 15 -3.59 -7.37 -6.72
N SER A 16 -4.82 -7.48 -7.22
CA SER A 16 -5.26 -6.71 -8.39
C SER A 16 -5.51 -5.23 -8.10
N ASN A 17 -5.59 -4.83 -6.83
CA ASN A 17 -5.87 -3.45 -6.43
C ASN A 17 -4.63 -2.67 -5.99
N TYR A 18 -3.43 -3.23 -6.17
CA TYR A 18 -2.18 -2.48 -6.10
C TYR A 18 -1.86 -1.80 -7.43
N PHE A 19 -1.26 -0.61 -7.34
CA PHE A 19 -0.73 0.10 -8.51
C PHE A 19 0.71 0.48 -8.21
N VAL A 20 1.61 0.14 -9.13
CA VAL A 20 3.04 0.43 -9.01
C VAL A 20 3.43 1.44 -10.09
N SER A 21 4.14 2.48 -9.69
CA SER A 21 4.75 3.48 -10.58
C SER A 21 6.25 3.54 -10.31
N GLU A 22 7.05 3.42 -11.37
CA GLU A 22 8.51 3.57 -11.29
C GLU A 22 8.89 5.03 -11.56
N HIS A 23 9.79 5.56 -10.74
CA HIS A 23 10.36 6.89 -10.88
C HIS A 23 11.89 6.77 -10.89
N GLU A 24 12.60 7.84 -11.28
CA GLU A 24 14.06 7.79 -11.46
C GLU A 24 14.82 7.33 -10.21
N SER A 25 14.37 7.73 -9.01
CA SER A 25 15.03 7.41 -7.73
C SER A 25 14.23 6.51 -6.80
N TYR A 26 12.95 6.22 -7.07
CA TYR A 26 12.11 5.42 -6.19
C TYR A 26 11.00 4.70 -6.95
N THR A 27 10.39 3.72 -6.30
CA THR A 27 9.14 3.07 -6.73
C THR A 27 8.01 3.50 -5.82
N MET A 28 6.90 3.94 -6.40
CA MET A 28 5.67 4.24 -5.67
C MET A 28 4.72 3.05 -5.74
N ILE A 29 4.26 2.56 -4.59
CA ILE A 29 3.28 1.50 -4.46
C ILE A 29 2.01 2.10 -3.86
N THR A 30 0.95 2.22 -4.66
CA THR A 30 -0.39 2.59 -4.19
C THR A 30 -1.11 1.34 -3.70
N THR A 31 -1.50 1.33 -2.44
CA THR A 31 -2.16 0.18 -1.78
C THR A 31 -3.68 0.20 -2.01
N PRO A 32 -4.38 -0.93 -1.78
CA PRO A 32 -5.85 -0.95 -1.76
C PRO A 32 -6.45 -0.33 -0.48
N PHE A 33 -5.62 0.03 0.50
CA PHE A 33 -6.07 0.63 1.75
C PHE A 33 -6.27 2.13 1.58
N VAL A 34 -7.29 2.66 2.25
CA VAL A 34 -7.62 4.09 2.23
C VAL A 34 -7.52 4.69 3.62
N ASN A 35 -7.16 5.97 3.69
CA ASN A 35 -7.19 6.77 4.91
C ASN A 35 -8.63 7.25 5.23
N HIS A 36 -8.77 8.09 6.25
CA HIS A 36 -10.06 8.58 6.74
C HIS A 36 -10.81 9.51 5.76
N ILE A 37 -10.12 10.04 4.73
CA ILE A 37 -10.71 10.85 3.66
C ILE A 37 -10.91 10.06 2.35
N ASN A 38 -10.74 8.73 2.38
CA ASN A 38 -10.82 7.83 1.24
C ASN A 38 -9.72 8.01 0.17
N ASP A 39 -8.57 8.61 0.52
CA ASP A 39 -7.39 8.55 -0.35
C ASP A 39 -6.61 7.25 -0.10
N ARG A 40 -6.01 6.70 -1.16
CA ARG A 40 -5.22 5.47 -1.05
C ARG A 40 -3.89 5.75 -0.38
N ILE A 41 -3.51 4.88 0.56
CA ILE A 41 -2.18 4.92 1.17
C ILE A 41 -1.14 4.56 0.11
N ARG A 42 -0.12 5.42 -0.05
CA ARG A 42 1.00 5.24 -0.98
C ARG A 42 2.27 4.97 -0.18
N LEU A 43 3.08 4.05 -0.68
CA LEU A 43 4.41 3.76 -0.15
C LEU A 43 5.45 4.15 -1.19
N TYR A 44 6.46 4.86 -0.77
CA TYR A 44 7.63 5.21 -1.54
C TYR A 44 8.77 4.29 -1.12
N VAL A 45 9.31 3.56 -2.08
CA VAL A 45 10.35 2.55 -1.86
C VAL A 45 11.59 2.96 -2.64
N GLU A 46 12.68 3.21 -1.93
CA GLU A 46 13.98 3.54 -2.51
C GLU A 46 15.02 2.50 -2.05
N LYS A 47 15.92 2.12 -2.96
CA LYS A 47 17.05 1.25 -2.63
C LYS A 47 18.32 2.07 -2.55
N ILE A 48 18.94 2.12 -1.38
CA ILE A 48 20.21 2.83 -1.13
C ILE A 48 21.26 1.81 -0.73
N GLY A 49 22.13 1.44 -1.68
CA GLY A 49 23.10 0.35 -1.46
C GLY A 49 22.41 -0.98 -1.22
N ASP A 50 22.61 -1.54 -0.03
CA ASP A 50 21.96 -2.79 0.43
C ASP A 50 20.70 -2.54 1.27
N GLU A 51 20.37 -1.27 1.54
CA GLU A 51 19.20 -0.88 2.33
C GLU A 51 17.99 -0.61 1.43
N ILE A 52 16.80 -0.88 1.97
CA ILE A 52 15.53 -0.50 1.37
C ILE A 52 14.87 0.49 2.33
N ILE A 53 14.66 1.71 1.86
CA ILE A 53 13.92 2.74 2.57
C ILE A 53 12.47 2.66 2.10
N ILE A 54 11.56 2.58 3.05
CA ILE A 54 10.12 2.61 2.81
C ILE A 54 9.54 3.75 3.65
N THR A 55 8.80 4.63 3.01
CA THR A 55 8.11 5.75 3.66
C THR A 55 6.73 5.94 3.03
N ASP A 56 5.79 6.49 3.77
CA ASP A 56 4.51 6.98 3.28
C ASP A 56 4.46 8.53 3.27
N ASP A 57 5.63 9.17 3.34
CA ASP A 57 5.81 10.62 3.47
C ASP A 57 5.16 11.23 4.74
N GLY A 58 4.94 10.41 5.77
CA GLY A 58 4.35 10.83 7.03
C GLY A 58 2.83 10.98 7.00
N GLU A 59 2.17 10.65 5.88
CA GLU A 59 0.73 10.75 5.69
C GLU A 59 -0.06 10.01 6.79
N THR A 60 0.35 8.79 7.16
CA THR A 60 -0.35 7.99 8.18
C THR A 60 -0.32 8.65 9.57
N ILE A 61 0.77 9.33 9.92
CA ILE A 61 0.90 10.02 11.22
C ILE A 61 0.18 11.36 11.17
N ASN A 62 0.31 12.09 10.07
CA ASN A 62 -0.28 13.42 9.88
C ASN A 62 -1.81 13.38 9.77
N ASP A 63 -2.36 12.35 9.14
CA ASP A 63 -3.81 12.19 8.93
C ASP A 63 -4.56 11.64 10.14
N GLY A 64 -3.84 11.14 11.16
CA GLY A 64 -4.45 10.50 12.33
C GLY A 64 -5.16 9.18 11.97
N LEU A 65 -4.49 8.05 12.19
CA LEU A 65 -5.12 6.73 12.15
C LEU A 65 -6.30 6.66 13.13
N ARG A 66 -7.54 6.68 12.63
CA ARG A 66 -8.72 6.26 13.40
C ARG A 66 -8.90 4.75 13.24
N PHE A 67 -8.61 4.01 14.30
CA PHE A 67 -9.12 2.65 14.47
C PHE A 67 -10.59 2.76 14.88
N PHE A 68 -11.51 2.31 14.03
CA PHE A 68 -12.92 2.14 14.38
C PHE A 68 -13.13 0.77 15.03
#